data_AF-A0A7W0YRR7-F1
#
_entry.id   AF-A0A7W0YRR7-F1
#
_cell.length_a   1.000
_cell.length_b   1.000
_cell.length_c   1.000
_cell.angle_alpha   90.00
_cell.angle_beta   90.00
_cell.angle_gamma   90.00
#
_symmetry.space_group_name_H-M   'P 1'
#
loop_
_entity.id
_entity.type
_entity.pdbx_description
1 polymer ?
#
loop_
_entity_poly.entity_id
_entity_poly.type
_entity_poly.pdbx_seq_one_letter_code
_entity_poly.pdbx_strand_id
1 'polypeptide(L)'
;MIGLTSGLPKELLIAGGLPAVEHVARECSASGITDLMIVIAPGKQAIEALFARRAGTAGLPERIVFTVQREPRGLADAIRL
;
A
#
# COMPACT_ATOMS: atom_id res chain seq x y z
N MET A 1 3.70 -16.90 6.53
CA MET A 1 4.01 -16.07 7.71
C MET A 1 2.72 -15.86 8.48
N ILE A 2 2.43 -16.76 9.42
CA ILE A 2 1.29 -16.68 10.35
C ILE A 2 1.96 -16.49 11.71
N GLY A 3 1.80 -15.34 12.37
CA GLY A 3 2.33 -15.21 13.74
C GLY A 3 2.59 -13.81 14.30
N LEU A 4 2.43 -12.71 13.54
CA LEU A 4 2.69 -11.36 14.07
C LEU A 4 1.52 -10.37 13.94
N THR A 5 0.48 -10.71 13.20
CA THR A 5 -0.63 -9.80 12.92
C THR A 5 -1.88 -10.25 13.66
N SER A 6 -2.20 -9.60 14.78
CA SER A 6 -3.46 -9.70 15.52
C SER A 6 -4.65 -9.11 14.74
N GLY A 7 -4.81 -9.49 13.47
CA GLY A 7 -5.85 -8.98 12.56
C GLY A 7 -5.45 -7.71 11.78
N LEU A 8 -4.35 -7.04 12.13
CA LEU A 8 -3.85 -5.90 11.35
C LEU A 8 -3.13 -6.37 10.07
N PRO A 9 -3.38 -5.74 8.90
CA PRO A 9 -2.58 -5.99 7.70
C PRO A 9 -1.09 -5.80 8.01
N LYS A 10 -0.25 -6.76 7.58
CA LYS A 10 1.21 -6.68 7.79
C LYS A 10 1.83 -5.40 7.22
N GLU A 11 1.20 -4.84 6.20
CA GLU A 11 1.60 -3.60 5.52
C GLU A 11 1.47 -2.36 6.42
N LEU A 12 0.65 -2.44 7.47
CA LEU A 12 0.44 -1.38 8.46
C LEU A 12 1.30 -1.53 9.72
N LEU A 13 2.15 -2.55 9.78
CA LEU A 13 3.08 -2.70 10.90
C LEU A 13 4.06 -1.51 10.92
N ILE A 14 4.23 -0.93 12.11
CA ILE A 14 5.08 0.24 12.30
C ILE A 14 6.55 -0.19 12.34
N ALA A 15 7.36 0.39 11.45
CA ALA A 15 8.80 0.24 11.41
C ALA A 15 9.43 1.65 11.36
N GLY A 16 10.36 1.96 12.27
CA GLY A 16 11.02 3.27 12.28
C GLY A 16 10.06 4.47 12.40
N GLY A 17 8.92 4.30 13.10
CA GLY A 17 7.94 5.36 13.34
C GLY A 17 6.89 5.56 12.25
N LEU A 18 6.95 4.81 11.13
CA LEU A 18 5.96 4.87 10.05
C LEU A 18 5.44 3.46 9.70
N PRO A 19 4.24 3.34 9.12
CA PRO A 19 3.78 2.07 8.55
C PRO A 19 4.73 1.57 7.45
N ALA A 20 4.95 0.27 7.38
CA ALA A 20 5.85 -0.34 6.40
C ALA A 20 5.53 0.06 4.94
N VAL A 21 4.25 0.13 4.59
CA VAL A 21 3.80 0.56 3.25
C VAL A 21 4.10 2.02 2.94
N GLU A 22 4.17 2.89 3.95
CA GLU A 22 4.48 4.32 3.76
C GLU A 22 5.95 4.52 3.39
N HIS A 23 6.86 3.72 3.94
CA HIS A 23 8.27 3.72 3.52
C HIS A 23 8.41 3.39 2.04
N VAL A 24 7.71 2.35 1.57
CA VAL A 24 7.74 1.96 0.15
C VAL A 24 7.19 3.08 -0.74
N ALA A 25 6.06 3.69 -0.36
CA ALA A 25 5.49 4.79 -1.14
C ALA A 25 6.43 5.99 -1.24
N ARG A 26 7.12 6.33 -0.14
CA ARG A 26 8.12 7.41 -0.13
C ARG A 26 9.34 7.08 -0.99
N GLU A 27 9.83 5.84 -0.93
CA GLU A 27 10.93 5.39 -1.78
C GLU A 27 10.56 5.47 -3.26
N CYS A 28 9.34 5.07 -3.61
CA CYS A 28 8.82 5.23 -4.97
C CYS A 28 8.87 6.70 -5.41
N SER A 29 8.36 7.61 -4.59
CA SER A 29 8.40 9.05 -4.90
C SER A 29 9.82 9.60 -5.01
N ALA A 30 10.73 9.20 -4.10
CA ALA A 30 12.13 9.60 -4.12
C ALA A 30 12.87 9.08 -5.37
N SER A 31 12.41 7.95 -5.91
CA SER A 31 12.89 7.36 -7.17
C SER A 31 12.25 7.97 -8.43
N GLY A 32 11.38 8.99 -8.28
CA GLY A 32 10.69 9.64 -9.39
C GLY A 32 9.41 8.95 -9.87
N ILE A 33 8.87 7.99 -9.11
CA ILE A 33 7.57 7.38 -9.41
C ILE A 33 6.46 8.29 -8.90
N THR A 34 5.72 8.90 -9.83
CA THR A 34 4.63 9.86 -9.54
C THR A 34 3.28 9.18 -9.31
N ASP A 35 3.08 8.01 -9.92
CA ASP A 35 1.82 7.28 -9.91
C ASP A 35 2.01 5.92 -9.25
N LEU A 36 1.29 5.70 -8.16
CA LEU A 36 1.33 4.45 -7.39
C LEU A 36 -0.03 3.77 -7.41
N MET A 37 -0.08 2.53 -7.91
CA MET A 37 -1.24 1.66 -7.76
C MET A 37 -0.97 0.63 -6.67
N ILE A 38 -1.88 0.56 -5.70
CA ILE A 38 -1.82 -0.41 -4.60
C ILE A 38 -2.92 -1.44 -4.81
N VAL A 39 -2.51 -2.69 -5.00
CA VAL A 39 -3.43 -3.83 -5.11
C VAL A 39 -3.66 -4.41 -3.72
N ILE A 40 -4.92 -4.49 -3.30
CA ILE A 40 -5.30 -5.02 -1.98
C ILE A 40 -6.29 -6.18 -2.08
N ALA A 41 -6.35 -7.00 -1.04
CA ALA A 41 -7.41 -7.99 -0.87
C ALA A 41 -8.67 -7.37 -0.26
N PRO A 42 -9.86 -7.99 -0.39
CA PRO A 42 -11.05 -7.57 0.32
C PRO A 42 -10.81 -7.47 1.83
N GLY A 43 -11.35 -6.42 2.47
CA GLY A 43 -11.20 -6.21 3.92
C GLY A 43 -9.92 -5.45 4.33
N LYS A 44 -9.08 -5.02 3.38
CA LYS A 44 -7.85 -4.24 3.64
C LYS A 44 -8.01 -2.71 3.46
N GLN A 45 -9.21 -2.17 3.64
CA GLN A 45 -9.50 -0.73 3.46
C GLN A 45 -8.73 0.16 4.46
N ALA A 46 -8.22 -0.40 5.55
CA ALA A 46 -7.32 0.32 6.46
C ALA A 46 -6.04 0.82 5.75
N ILE A 47 -5.58 0.13 4.69
CA ILE A 47 -4.46 0.60 3.87
C ILE A 47 -4.89 1.81 3.04
N GLU A 48 -6.08 1.79 2.44
CA GLU A 48 -6.62 2.95 1.72
C GLU A 48 -6.74 4.17 2.63
N ALA A 49 -7.28 3.96 3.84
CA ALA A 49 -7.46 5.01 4.84
C ALA A 49 -6.14 5.69 5.24
N LEU A 50 -5.03 4.93 5.29
CA LEU A 50 -3.71 5.49 5.58
C LEU A 50 -3.26 6.54 4.55
N PHE A 51 -3.62 6.37 3.28
CA PHE A 51 -3.20 7.25 2.18
C PHE A 51 -4.29 8.24 1.75
N ALA A 52 -5.49 8.14 2.32
CA ALA A 52 -6.61 9.00 1.99
C ALA A 52 -6.22 10.48 2.08
N ARG A 53 -6.31 11.20 0.95
CA ARG A 53 -6.00 12.63 0.81
C ARG A 53 -4.54 13.02 1.11
N ARG A 54 -3.60 12.08 1.05
CA ARG A 54 -2.17 12.34 1.27
C ARG A 54 -1.31 12.25 0.02
N ALA A 55 -1.89 11.90 -1.13
CA ALA A 55 -1.19 11.89 -2.41
C ALA A 55 -0.55 13.27 -2.70
N GLY A 56 0.69 13.28 -3.16
CA GLY A 56 1.48 14.50 -3.40
C GLY A 56 1.96 15.22 -2.14
N THR A 57 1.78 14.66 -0.95
CA THR A 57 2.21 15.28 0.32
C THR A 57 3.21 14.39 1.05
N ALA A 58 4.04 14.98 1.93
CA ALA A 58 4.94 14.24 2.82
C ALA A 58 5.86 13.24 2.08
N GLY A 59 6.31 13.58 0.87
CA GLY A 59 7.15 12.73 0.02
C GLY A 59 6.42 11.53 -0.58
N LEU A 60 5.09 11.55 -0.66
CA LEU A 60 4.29 10.51 -1.29
C LEU A 60 4.07 10.81 -2.79
N PRO A 61 3.83 9.76 -3.60
CA PRO A 61 3.52 9.92 -5.03
C PRO A 61 2.35 10.87 -5.26
N GLU A 62 2.40 11.63 -6.35
CA GLU A 62 1.38 12.62 -6.75
C GLU A 62 -0.01 12.00 -6.88
N ARG A 63 -0.06 10.76 -7.36
CA ARG A 63 -1.30 10.00 -7.51
C ARG A 63 -1.17 8.63 -6.87
N ILE A 64 -2.13 8.30 -6.00
CA ILE A 64 -2.23 6.98 -5.38
C ILE A 64 -3.64 6.43 -5.66
N VAL A 65 -3.70 5.26 -6.28
CA VAL A 65 -4.96 4.55 -6.56
C VAL A 65 -4.95 3.15 -6.00
N PHE A 66 -6.14 2.62 -5.76
CA PHE A 66 -6.34 1.30 -5.19
C PHE A 66 -7.18 0.43 -6.12
N THR A 67 -6.81 -0.84 -6.22
CA THR A 67 -7.62 -1.86 -6.88
C THR A 67 -7.72 -3.10 -5.99
N VAL A 68 -8.85 -3.80 -6.07
CA VAL A 68 -9.16 -4.93 -5.20
C VAL A 68 -9.04 -6.24 -5.97
N GLN A 69 -8.08 -7.06 -5.58
CA GLN A 69 -7.96 -8.43 -6.06
C GLN A 69 -8.79 -9.34 -5.16
N ARG A 70 -9.97 -9.77 -5.65
CA ARG A 70 -10.95 -10.51 -4.85
C ARG A 70 -10.47 -11.90 -4.39
N GLU A 71 -9.61 -12.53 -5.17
CA GLU A 71 -9.05 -13.85 -4.89
C GLU A 71 -7.53 -13.75 -4.62
N PRO A 72 -6.95 -14.62 -3.79
CA PRO A 72 -5.52 -14.63 -3.50
C PRO A 72 -4.71 -15.22 -4.67
N ARG A 73 -4.62 -14.46 -5.76
CA ARG A 73 -3.84 -14.75 -6.98
C ARG A 73 -2.43 -14.17 -6.92
N GLY A 74 -1.59 -14.56 -7.88
CA GLY A 74 -0.20 -14.13 -7.98
C GLY A 74 -0.02 -12.74 -8.61
N LEU A 75 1.21 -12.24 -8.58
CA LEU A 75 1.57 -10.93 -9.13
C LEU A 75 1.28 -10.79 -10.63
N ALA A 76 1.39 -11.88 -11.40
CA ALA A 76 1.07 -11.87 -12.83
C ALA A 76 -0.42 -11.55 -13.10
N ASP A 77 -1.31 -11.95 -12.19
CA ASP A 77 -2.73 -11.61 -12.27
C ASP A 77 -2.99 -10.18 -11.86
N ALA A 78 -2.23 -9.64 -10.90
CA ALA A 78 -2.36 -8.27 -10.43
C ALA A 78 -2.09 -7.22 -11.54
N ILE A 79 -1.25 -7.54 -12.52
CA ILE A 79 -0.95 -6.66 -13.67
C ILE A 79 -2.15 -6.57 -14.64
N ARG A 80 -3.12 -7.49 -14.55
CA ARG A 80 -4.31 -7.53 -15.43
C ARG A 80 -5.53 -6.80 -14.86
N LEU A 81 -5.38 -6.12 -13.72
CA LEU A 81 -6.45 -5.44 -13.00
C LEU A 81 -6.69 -4.00 -13.48
#